data_AF-A0A920B8H6-F1
#
_entry.id   AF-A0A920B8H6-F1
#
_cell.length_a   1.000
_cell.length_b   1.000
_cell.length_c   1.000
_cell.angle_alpha   90.00
_cell.angle_beta   90.00
_cell.angle_gamma   90.00
#
_symmetry.space_group_name_H-M   'P 1'
#
loop_
_entity.id
_entity.type
_entity.pdbx_description
1 polymer ?
#
loop_
_entity_poly.entity_id
_entity_poly.type
_entity_poly.pdbx_seq_one_letter_code
_entity_poly.pdbx_strand_id
1 'polypeptide(L)'
;MHEFFNPVEGKLDADRKSSMSIFNQTWGRAIMIIIAFCLFYLAIAKNFEPLLLIPIGFGGLLANIPIAEIAGPNGFVGILYTMGVETGLFPILIFMGVGAMTDFGPLIANPKTALLGAAAQFGIFGTLVGAVFLTQNTNIINFSLQDSAAISIIGGADGPTAIFIASRLAPDLLGAIAVAAYSYMALVPIIQPPIMKALTTEKERQIKMVQLRNVKSGKNNFSSYCIVFMYIGTS
;
A
#
# COMPACT_ATOMS: atom_id res chain seq x y z
N MET A 1 24.48 -10.11 -17.77
CA MET A 1 25.61 -9.15 -17.90
C MET A 1 25.61 -8.41 -19.24
N HIS A 2 25.16 -9.04 -20.34
CA HIS A 2 25.14 -8.41 -21.68
C HIS A 2 24.23 -7.18 -21.81
N GLU A 3 23.05 -7.14 -21.17
CA GLU A 3 22.14 -5.97 -21.28
C GLU A 3 22.53 -4.75 -20.42
N PHE A 4 23.43 -4.91 -19.45
CA PHE A 4 23.92 -3.78 -18.64
C PHE A 4 24.95 -2.93 -19.39
N PHE A 5 25.62 -3.51 -20.38
CA PHE A 5 26.68 -2.86 -21.16
C PHE A 5 26.30 -2.59 -22.62
N ASN A 6 25.22 -3.20 -23.12
CA ASN A 6 24.67 -2.93 -24.45
C ASN A 6 23.21 -2.46 -24.33
N PRO A 7 22.97 -1.16 -24.10
CA PRO A 7 21.63 -0.60 -24.18
C PRO A 7 21.14 -0.69 -25.63
N VAL A 8 19.92 -1.21 -25.82
CA VAL A 8 19.28 -1.29 -27.13
C VAL A 8 18.31 -0.12 -27.25
N GLU A 9 18.56 0.79 -28.19
CA GLU A 9 17.63 1.89 -28.49
C GLU A 9 16.26 1.31 -28.88
N GLY A 10 15.20 1.77 -28.21
CA GLY A 10 13.82 1.37 -28.52
C GLY A 10 13.31 0.12 -27.80
N LYS A 11 14.02 -0.43 -26.79
CA LYS A 11 13.45 -1.49 -25.96
C LYS A 11 12.22 -0.96 -25.21
N LEU A 12 11.07 -1.59 -25.44
CA LEU A 12 9.80 -1.23 -24.83
C LEU A 12 9.78 -1.64 -23.35
N ASP A 13 9.19 -0.82 -22.48
CA ASP A 13 8.93 -1.15 -21.07
C ASP A 13 8.02 -2.39 -20.94
N ALA A 14 7.94 -2.95 -19.73
CA ALA A 14 7.11 -4.12 -19.44
C ALA A 14 5.62 -3.95 -19.84
N ASP A 15 5.13 -2.70 -19.89
CA ASP A 15 3.77 -2.33 -20.31
C ASP A 15 3.65 -1.93 -21.80
N ARG A 16 4.72 -2.06 -22.59
CA ARG A 16 4.82 -1.73 -24.04
C ARG A 16 4.37 -0.31 -24.47
N LYS A 17 4.13 0.62 -23.54
CA LYS A 17 3.65 1.98 -23.83
C LYS A 17 4.75 3.03 -23.96
N SER A 18 5.95 2.79 -23.41
CA SER A 18 7.09 3.72 -23.43
C SER A 18 8.39 3.04 -23.89
N SER A 19 9.22 3.82 -24.60
CA SER A 19 10.61 3.44 -24.89
C SER A 19 11.46 3.59 -23.63
N MET A 20 12.06 2.50 -23.17
CA MET A 20 12.91 2.50 -21.99
C MET A 20 14.19 3.28 -22.32
N SER A 21 14.36 4.45 -21.70
CA SER A 21 15.55 5.29 -21.86
C SER A 21 16.83 4.52 -21.49
N ILE A 22 17.96 4.84 -22.13
CA ILE A 22 19.28 4.25 -21.85
C ILE A 22 19.61 4.33 -20.34
N PHE A 23 19.15 5.39 -19.67
CA PHE A 23 19.25 5.56 -18.22
C PHE A 23 18.48 4.47 -17.45
N ASN A 24 17.23 4.20 -17.82
CA ASN A 24 16.40 3.16 -17.20
C ASN A 24 16.96 1.75 -17.46
N GLN A 25 17.55 1.53 -18.63
CA GLN A 25 18.15 0.24 -19.01
C GLN A 25 19.42 -0.11 -18.21
N THR A 26 20.16 0.89 -17.72
CA THR A 26 21.46 0.69 -17.05
C THR A 26 21.46 1.20 -15.61
N TRP A 27 21.52 2.51 -15.42
CA TRP A 27 21.61 3.15 -14.10
C TRP A 27 20.35 2.98 -13.25
N GLY A 28 19.16 3.04 -13.86
CA GLY A 28 17.89 2.83 -13.16
C GLY A 28 17.81 1.45 -12.50
N ARG A 29 18.19 0.40 -13.22
CA ARG A 29 18.24 -0.98 -12.68
C ARG A 29 19.23 -1.12 -11.53
N ALA A 30 20.40 -0.50 -11.62
CA ALA A 30 21.39 -0.51 -10.55
C ALA A 30 20.84 0.16 -9.26
N ILE A 31 20.18 1.31 -9.40
CA ILE A 31 19.55 2.01 -8.27
C ILE A 31 18.45 1.13 -7.66
N MET A 32 17.60 0.50 -8.47
CA MET A 32 16.53 -0.36 -7.97
C MET A 32 17.03 -1.59 -7.23
N ILE A 33 18.16 -2.18 -7.66
CA ILE A 33 18.81 -3.27 -6.93
C ILE A 33 19.30 -2.78 -5.56
N ILE A 34 19.90 -1.60 -5.48
CA ILE A 34 20.32 -0.99 -4.20
C ILE A 34 19.11 -0.76 -3.30
N ILE A 35 17.99 -0.26 -3.86
CA ILE A 35 16.73 -0.09 -3.12
C ILE A 35 16.20 -1.43 -2.62
N ALA A 36 16.23 -2.49 -3.43
CA ALA A 36 15.81 -3.83 -3.02
C ALA A 36 16.62 -4.34 -1.82
N PHE A 37 17.94 -4.14 -1.82
CA PHE A 37 18.78 -4.46 -0.65
C PHE A 37 18.48 -3.58 0.56
N CYS A 38 18.16 -2.30 0.34
CA CYS A 38 17.70 -1.42 1.41
C CYS A 38 16.38 -1.91 2.03
N LEU A 39 15.43 -2.37 1.22
CA LEU A 39 14.17 -2.97 1.70
C LEU A 39 14.42 -4.25 2.51
N PHE A 40 15.33 -5.12 2.05
CA PHE A 40 15.74 -6.29 2.84
C PHE A 40 16.38 -5.88 4.17
N TYR A 41 17.24 -4.86 4.16
CA TYR A 41 17.85 -4.35 5.38
C TYR A 41 16.79 -3.83 6.36
N LEU A 42 15.82 -3.04 5.89
CA LEU A 42 14.73 -2.53 6.73
C LEU A 42 13.86 -3.66 7.29
N ALA A 43 13.53 -4.65 6.45
CA ALA A 43 12.72 -5.79 6.85
C ALA A 43 13.41 -6.68 7.89
N ILE A 44 14.70 -6.99 7.69
CA ILE A 44 15.44 -7.95 8.53
C ILE A 44 16.05 -7.26 9.75
N ALA A 45 16.83 -6.19 9.54
CA ALA A 45 17.58 -5.57 10.64
C ALA A 45 16.68 -4.76 11.56
N LYS A 46 15.58 -4.21 11.03
CA LYS A 46 14.68 -3.37 11.80
C LYS A 46 13.24 -3.91 11.92
N ASN A 47 12.95 -5.11 11.42
CA ASN A 47 11.63 -5.76 11.52
C ASN A 47 10.47 -4.93 10.97
N PHE A 48 10.71 -4.10 9.95
CA PHE A 48 9.64 -3.37 9.26
C PHE A 48 8.84 -4.34 8.39
N GLU A 49 7.62 -4.68 8.83
CA GLU A 49 6.67 -5.56 8.14
C GLU A 49 7.31 -6.67 7.29
N PRO A 50 8.09 -7.57 7.90
CA PRO A 50 8.94 -8.50 7.18
C PRO A 50 8.13 -9.47 6.30
N LEU A 51 6.88 -9.74 6.67
CA LEU A 51 5.98 -10.63 5.92
C LEU A 51 5.72 -10.13 4.49
N LEU A 52 5.65 -8.81 4.29
CA LEU A 52 5.28 -8.20 2.99
C LEU A 52 6.47 -7.49 2.34
N LEU A 53 7.31 -6.82 3.13
CA LEU A 53 8.44 -6.04 2.61
C LEU A 53 9.54 -6.93 2.00
N ILE A 54 9.72 -8.16 2.51
CA ILE A 54 10.67 -9.14 1.95
C ILE A 54 10.22 -9.62 0.56
N PRO A 55 8.98 -10.13 0.35
CA PRO A 55 8.50 -10.46 -0.98
C PRO A 55 8.56 -9.29 -1.98
N ILE A 56 8.25 -8.07 -1.53
CA ILE A 56 8.34 -6.86 -2.38
C ILE A 56 9.78 -6.57 -2.78
N GLY A 57 10.72 -6.61 -1.83
CA GLY A 57 12.15 -6.45 -2.10
C GLY A 57 12.69 -7.53 -3.05
N PHE A 58 12.24 -8.78 -2.88
CA PHE A 58 12.63 -9.88 -3.75
C PHE A 58 12.05 -9.77 -5.16
N GLY A 59 10.79 -9.37 -5.29
CA GLY A 59 10.17 -9.06 -6.59
C GLY A 59 10.89 -7.92 -7.30
N GLY A 60 11.24 -6.86 -6.57
CA GLY A 60 12.03 -5.73 -7.08
C GLY A 60 13.43 -6.16 -7.53
N LEU A 61 14.10 -7.04 -6.79
CA LEU A 61 15.38 -7.60 -7.18
C LEU A 61 15.26 -8.42 -8.47
N LEU A 62 14.32 -9.37 -8.53
CA LEU A 62 14.10 -10.24 -9.68
C LEU A 62 13.72 -9.46 -10.95
N ALA A 63 12.91 -8.40 -10.82
CA ALA A 63 12.49 -7.58 -11.94
C ALA A 63 13.66 -6.78 -12.57
N ASN A 64 14.73 -6.53 -11.82
CA ASN A 64 15.87 -5.73 -12.27
C ASN A 64 17.10 -6.56 -12.67
N ILE A 65 17.06 -7.90 -12.57
CA ILE A 65 18.16 -8.78 -13.01
C ILE A 65 18.11 -8.96 -14.54
N PRO A 66 19.18 -8.57 -15.27
CA PRO A 66 19.23 -8.42 -16.73
C PRO A 66 19.46 -9.74 -17.50
N ILE A 67 19.07 -10.89 -16.94
CA ILE A 67 19.47 -12.21 -17.46
C ILE A 67 18.28 -13.07 -17.90
N ALA A 68 17.02 -12.69 -17.59
CA ALA A 68 15.95 -13.68 -17.67
C ALA A 68 14.55 -13.20 -18.09
N GLU A 69 14.37 -11.95 -18.57
CA GLU A 69 13.05 -11.39 -18.91
C GLU A 69 11.94 -11.75 -17.89
N ILE A 70 12.31 -11.92 -16.60
CA ILE A 70 11.43 -12.47 -15.57
C ILE A 70 10.23 -11.54 -15.31
N ALA A 71 10.44 -10.23 -15.48
CA ALA A 71 9.41 -9.21 -15.42
C ALA A 71 8.73 -8.92 -16.77
N GLY A 72 9.08 -9.65 -17.83
CA GLY A 72 8.36 -9.58 -19.10
C GLY A 72 6.97 -10.23 -19.01
N PRO A 73 6.10 -10.04 -20.01
CA PRO A 73 4.71 -10.54 -19.98
C PRO A 73 4.59 -12.06 -19.80
N ASN A 74 5.57 -12.81 -20.32
CA ASN A 74 5.64 -14.27 -20.19
C ASN A 74 6.66 -14.72 -19.13
N GLY A 75 7.29 -13.78 -18.43
CA GLY A 75 8.22 -14.06 -17.35
C GLY A 75 7.48 -14.45 -16.07
N PHE A 76 8.18 -15.14 -15.16
CA PHE A 76 7.58 -15.62 -13.92
C PHE A 76 6.91 -14.51 -13.09
N VAL A 77 7.53 -13.34 -12.96
CA VAL A 77 6.97 -12.20 -12.20
C VAL A 77 5.82 -11.55 -12.97
N GLY A 78 5.91 -11.45 -14.31
CA GLY A 78 4.82 -10.93 -15.15
C GLY A 78 3.56 -11.80 -15.07
N ILE A 79 3.70 -13.12 -15.11
CA ILE A 79 2.58 -14.06 -14.97
C ILE A 79 1.92 -13.92 -13.59
N LEU A 80 2.71 -13.81 -12.51
CA LEU A 80 2.17 -13.59 -11.16
C LEU A 80 1.46 -12.24 -11.04
N TYR A 81 1.99 -11.20 -11.67
CA TYR A 81 1.37 -9.88 -11.71
C TYR A 81 0.02 -9.91 -12.41
N THR A 82 -0.04 -10.45 -13.64
CA THR A 82 -1.28 -10.53 -14.42
C THR A 82 -2.29 -11.47 -13.77
N MET A 83 -1.88 -12.63 -13.28
CA MET A 83 -2.79 -13.58 -12.62
C MET A 83 -3.34 -13.06 -11.29
N GLY A 84 -2.54 -12.31 -10.52
CA GLY A 84 -2.85 -11.99 -9.14
C GLY A 84 -3.23 -10.55 -8.87
N VAL A 85 -2.45 -9.59 -9.36
CA VAL A 85 -2.61 -8.17 -9.03
C VAL A 85 -3.51 -7.45 -10.03
N GLU A 86 -3.34 -7.74 -11.33
CA GLU A 86 -4.12 -7.13 -12.41
C GLU A 86 -5.58 -7.62 -12.39
N THR A 87 -5.80 -8.92 -12.17
CA THR A 87 -7.13 -9.50 -11.96
C THR A 87 -7.77 -9.06 -10.63
N GLY A 88 -6.97 -8.58 -9.68
CA GLY A 88 -7.38 -8.24 -8.32
C GLY A 88 -7.54 -9.44 -7.39
N LEU A 89 -7.15 -10.66 -7.81
CA LEU A 89 -7.27 -11.87 -7.01
C LEU A 89 -6.48 -11.79 -5.69
N PHE A 90 -5.22 -11.37 -5.72
CA PHE A 90 -4.37 -11.32 -4.53
C PHE A 90 -4.87 -10.30 -3.49
N PRO A 91 -5.20 -9.05 -3.84
CA PRO A 91 -5.78 -8.13 -2.87
C PRO A 91 -7.07 -8.68 -2.23
N ILE A 92 -7.98 -9.27 -3.00
CA ILE A 92 -9.23 -9.84 -2.47
C ILE A 92 -8.96 -10.97 -1.47
N LEU A 93 -8.03 -11.87 -1.79
CA LEU A 93 -7.66 -12.95 -0.86
C LEU A 93 -7.03 -12.42 0.43
N ILE A 94 -6.19 -11.38 0.32
CA ILE A 94 -5.61 -10.73 1.50
C ILE A 94 -6.70 -10.05 2.34
N PHE A 95 -7.64 -9.34 1.73
CA PHE A 95 -8.78 -8.74 2.44
C PHE A 95 -9.65 -9.76 3.13
N MET A 96 -9.91 -10.90 2.49
CA MET A 96 -10.65 -12.00 3.10
C MET A 96 -9.92 -12.52 4.34
N GLY A 97 -8.59 -12.66 4.26
CA GLY A 97 -7.74 -13.04 5.40
C GLY A 97 -7.78 -12.01 6.53
N VAL A 98 -7.60 -10.73 6.22
CA VAL A 98 -7.68 -9.63 7.22
C VAL A 98 -9.05 -9.59 7.87
N GLY A 99 -10.13 -9.72 7.09
CA GLY A 99 -11.50 -9.79 7.58
C GLY A 99 -11.76 -10.98 8.50
N ALA A 100 -11.20 -12.15 8.18
CA ALA A 100 -11.30 -13.35 9.02
C ALA A 100 -10.52 -13.23 10.35
N MET A 101 -9.44 -12.44 10.38
CA MET A 101 -8.65 -12.19 11.59
C MET A 101 -9.17 -11.03 12.45
N THR A 102 -10.11 -10.22 11.94
CA THR A 102 -10.61 -9.03 12.62
C THR A 102 -11.69 -9.37 13.65
N ASP A 103 -11.47 -9.02 14.93
CA ASP A 103 -12.49 -9.11 15.97
C ASP A 103 -13.35 -7.85 16.04
N PHE A 104 -14.66 -7.99 15.80
CA PHE A 104 -15.63 -6.90 15.89
C PHE A 104 -16.15 -6.65 17.32
N GLY A 105 -15.81 -7.48 18.29
CA GLY A 105 -16.26 -7.35 19.69
C GLY A 105 -16.05 -5.95 20.27
N PRO A 106 -14.84 -5.35 20.16
CA PRO A 106 -14.58 -3.99 20.65
C PRO A 106 -15.40 -2.90 19.94
N LEU A 107 -15.58 -3.02 18.61
CA LEU A 107 -16.34 -2.08 17.80
C LEU A 107 -17.84 -2.08 18.19
N ILE A 108 -18.39 -3.27 18.39
CA ILE A 108 -19.80 -3.47 18.78
C ILE A 108 -20.03 -3.02 20.23
N ALA A 109 -19.06 -3.23 21.11
CA ALA A 109 -19.17 -2.85 22.52
C ALA A 109 -19.17 -1.32 22.72
N ASN A 110 -18.50 -0.55 21.86
CA ASN A 110 -18.59 0.91 21.84
C ASN A 110 -18.68 1.47 20.42
N PRO A 111 -19.89 1.65 19.86
CA PRO A 111 -20.07 2.10 18.47
C PRO A 111 -19.54 3.52 18.22
N LYS A 112 -19.28 4.33 19.25
CA LYS A 112 -18.64 5.65 19.09
C LYS A 112 -17.22 5.52 18.52
N THR A 113 -16.57 4.37 18.68
CA THR A 113 -15.25 4.11 18.09
C THR A 113 -15.30 4.01 16.56
N ALA A 114 -16.44 3.63 15.97
CA ALA A 114 -16.63 3.65 14.53
C ALA A 114 -16.53 5.08 13.95
N LEU A 115 -17.01 6.08 14.68
CA LEU A 115 -16.93 7.48 14.26
C LEU A 115 -15.48 7.99 14.26
N LEU A 116 -14.64 7.51 15.20
CA LEU A 116 -13.21 7.80 15.18
C LEU A 116 -12.52 7.18 13.95
N GLY A 117 -12.95 5.99 13.54
CA GLY A 117 -12.51 5.36 12.28
C GLY A 117 -12.92 6.17 11.05
N ALA A 118 -14.14 6.71 11.02
CA ALA A 118 -14.57 7.62 9.95
C ALA A 118 -13.73 8.91 9.90
N ALA A 119 -13.37 9.47 11.07
CA ALA A 119 -12.49 10.63 11.13
C ALA A 119 -11.06 10.34 10.65
N ALA A 120 -10.56 9.12 10.84
CA ALA A 120 -9.25 8.72 10.33
C ALA A 120 -9.17 8.80 8.79
N GLN A 121 -10.29 8.59 8.08
CA GLN A 121 -10.36 8.67 6.63
C GLN A 121 -10.17 10.10 6.07
N PHE A 122 -10.24 11.14 6.91
CA PHE A 122 -9.82 12.49 6.50
C PHE A 122 -8.33 12.54 6.09
N GLY A 123 -7.51 11.59 6.54
CA GLY A 123 -6.13 11.41 6.08
C GLY A 123 -6.04 11.20 4.56
N ILE A 124 -6.95 10.40 3.98
CA ILE A 124 -7.03 10.18 2.52
C ILE A 124 -7.30 11.51 1.81
N PHE A 125 -8.33 12.23 2.24
CA PHE A 125 -8.66 13.53 1.63
C PHE A 125 -7.53 14.55 1.77
N GLY A 126 -6.85 14.58 2.92
CA GLY A 126 -5.68 15.44 3.15
C GLY A 126 -4.55 15.12 2.18
N THR A 127 -4.21 13.85 1.99
CA THR A 127 -3.19 13.42 1.02
C THR A 127 -3.59 13.70 -0.43
N LEU A 128 -4.88 13.58 -0.78
CA LEU A 128 -5.39 13.92 -2.12
C LEU A 128 -5.21 15.43 -2.41
N VAL A 129 -5.67 16.29 -1.50
CA VAL A 129 -5.53 17.74 -1.62
C VAL A 129 -4.05 18.12 -1.69
N GLY A 130 -3.21 17.49 -0.86
CA GLY A 130 -1.77 17.67 -0.89
C GLY A 130 -1.15 17.30 -2.24
N ALA A 131 -1.50 16.14 -2.81
CA ALA A 131 -1.00 15.70 -4.10
C ALA A 131 -1.42 16.64 -5.24
N VAL A 132 -2.70 17.03 -5.29
CA VAL A 132 -3.21 17.97 -6.31
C VAL A 132 -2.56 19.35 -6.16
N PHE A 133 -2.41 19.85 -4.93
CA PHE A 133 -1.74 21.11 -4.66
C PHE A 133 -0.27 21.08 -5.09
N LEU A 134 0.42 19.95 -4.92
CA LEU A 134 1.81 19.79 -5.33
C LEU A 134 1.94 19.82 -6.85
N THR A 135 1.04 19.15 -7.57
CA THR A 135 0.94 19.21 -9.04
C THR A 135 0.67 20.63 -9.55
N GLN A 136 -0.19 21.40 -8.87
CA GLN A 136 -0.54 22.76 -9.28
C GLN A 136 0.58 23.79 -9.02
N ASN A 137 1.36 23.62 -7.95
CA ASN A 137 2.40 24.59 -7.56
C ASN A 137 3.81 24.23 -8.05
N THR A 138 4.07 22.96 -8.37
CA THR A 138 5.39 22.54 -8.86
C THR A 138 5.29 22.10 -10.31
N ASN A 139 5.92 22.86 -11.22
CA ASN A 139 6.04 22.50 -12.64
C ASN A 139 6.93 21.26 -12.91
N ILE A 140 7.39 20.58 -11.84
CA ILE A 140 8.35 19.47 -11.89
C ILE A 140 7.62 18.12 -11.82
N ILE A 141 6.45 18.05 -11.17
CA ILE A 141 5.72 16.81 -10.91
C ILE A 141 4.30 16.96 -11.45
N ASN A 142 4.00 16.27 -12.56
CA ASN A 142 2.68 16.27 -13.17
C ASN A 142 1.97 14.95 -12.89
N PHE A 143 1.22 14.87 -11.79
CA PHE A 143 0.34 13.72 -11.53
C PHE A 143 -1.05 13.96 -12.11
N SER A 144 -1.59 12.95 -12.78
CA SER A 144 -3.01 12.97 -13.15
C SER A 144 -3.88 12.95 -11.90
N LEU A 145 -5.17 13.28 -12.06
CA LEU A 145 -6.13 13.14 -10.96
C LEU A 145 -6.25 11.68 -10.50
N GLN A 146 -6.15 10.72 -11.43
CA GLN A 146 -6.13 9.29 -11.11
C GLN A 146 -4.90 8.89 -10.29
N ASP A 147 -3.71 9.39 -10.64
CA ASP A 147 -2.47 9.14 -9.90
C ASP A 147 -2.55 9.73 -8.50
N SER A 148 -3.04 10.97 -8.39
CA SER A 148 -3.24 11.65 -7.10
C SER A 148 -4.25 10.91 -6.23
N ALA A 149 -5.30 10.34 -6.83
CA ALA A 149 -6.28 9.50 -6.15
C ALA A 149 -5.70 8.14 -5.72
N ALA A 150 -4.81 7.54 -6.50
CA ALA A 150 -4.13 6.31 -6.09
C ALA A 150 -3.16 6.57 -4.92
N ILE A 151 -2.40 7.67 -4.97
CA ILE A 151 -1.49 8.10 -3.90
C ILE A 151 -2.26 8.42 -2.62
N SER A 152 -3.45 9.01 -2.71
CA SER A 152 -4.19 9.44 -1.52
C SER A 152 -4.66 8.28 -0.64
N ILE A 153 -4.85 7.08 -1.20
CA ILE A 153 -5.24 5.89 -0.43
C ILE A 153 -4.17 5.50 0.60
N ILE A 154 -2.90 5.87 0.38
CA ILE A 154 -1.82 5.71 1.37
C ILE A 154 -2.21 6.38 2.70
N GLY A 155 -2.93 7.50 2.69
CA GLY A 155 -3.39 8.18 3.90
C GLY A 155 -4.38 7.36 4.75
N GLY A 156 -4.93 6.27 4.22
CA GLY A 156 -5.93 5.41 4.86
C GLY A 156 -5.36 4.35 5.82
N ALA A 157 -4.04 4.23 5.97
CA ALA A 157 -3.44 3.20 6.84
C ALA A 157 -3.72 1.74 6.41
N ASP A 158 -4.12 1.47 5.15
CA ASP A 158 -4.53 0.13 4.68
C ASP A 158 -3.83 -0.31 3.37
N GLY A 159 -2.93 -1.28 3.48
CA GLY A 159 -1.99 -1.68 2.44
C GLY A 159 -2.66 -2.47 1.30
N PRO A 160 -3.45 -3.51 1.60
CA PRO A 160 -4.26 -4.20 0.60
C PRO A 160 -5.18 -3.27 -0.21
N THR A 161 -5.81 -2.28 0.43
CA THR A 161 -6.63 -1.26 -0.28
C THR A 161 -5.77 -0.40 -1.19
N ALA A 162 -4.62 0.06 -0.71
CA ALA A 162 -3.70 0.86 -1.52
C ALA A 162 -3.23 0.10 -2.77
N ILE A 163 -2.88 -1.18 -2.64
CA ILE A 163 -2.50 -2.02 -3.78
C ILE A 163 -3.67 -2.19 -4.76
N PHE A 164 -4.86 -2.49 -4.26
CA PHE A 164 -6.03 -2.73 -5.10
C PHE A 164 -6.45 -1.49 -5.90
N ILE A 165 -6.46 -0.31 -5.26
CA ILE A 165 -6.81 0.93 -5.94
C ILE A 165 -5.69 1.35 -6.90
N ALA A 166 -4.43 1.24 -6.50
CA ALA A 166 -3.30 1.57 -7.38
C ALA A 166 -3.26 0.67 -8.62
N SER A 167 -3.55 -0.64 -8.51
CA SER A 167 -3.57 -1.53 -9.68
C SER A 167 -4.71 -1.20 -10.67
N ARG A 168 -5.75 -0.48 -10.24
CA ARG A 168 -6.88 -0.06 -11.09
C ARG A 168 -6.73 1.35 -11.63
N LEU A 169 -6.20 2.28 -10.83
CA LEU A 169 -6.15 3.71 -11.15
C LEU A 169 -4.80 4.13 -11.74
N ALA A 170 -3.69 3.60 -11.21
CA ALA A 170 -2.33 3.99 -11.59
C ALA A 170 -1.35 2.79 -11.51
N PRO A 171 -1.44 1.83 -12.45
CA PRO A 171 -0.59 0.63 -12.45
C PRO A 171 0.90 0.96 -12.47
N ASP A 172 1.29 2.05 -13.16
CA ASP A 172 2.67 2.51 -13.28
C ASP A 172 3.27 2.96 -11.93
N LEU A 173 2.44 3.45 -11.00
CA LEU A 173 2.83 3.91 -9.67
C LEU A 173 2.69 2.83 -8.60
N LEU A 174 2.11 1.67 -8.92
CA LEU A 174 1.79 0.63 -7.96
C LEU A 174 3.00 0.20 -7.11
N GLY A 175 4.16 0.01 -7.74
CA GLY A 175 5.38 -0.39 -7.02
C GLY A 175 5.82 0.66 -5.99
N ALA A 176 5.80 1.94 -6.37
CA ALA A 176 6.15 3.05 -5.49
C ALA A 176 5.12 3.20 -4.34
N ILE A 177 3.83 3.10 -4.66
CA ILE A 177 2.72 3.18 -3.69
C ILE A 177 2.81 2.02 -2.69
N ALA A 178 3.02 0.78 -3.15
CA ALA A 178 3.10 -0.40 -2.28
C ALA A 178 4.30 -0.31 -1.32
N VAL A 179 5.48 0.08 -1.80
CA VAL A 179 6.67 0.27 -0.96
C VAL A 179 6.43 1.39 0.05
N ALA A 180 5.90 2.53 -0.39
CA ALA A 180 5.60 3.65 0.50
C ALA A 180 4.58 3.25 1.57
N ALA A 181 3.53 2.50 1.19
CA ALA A 181 2.45 2.10 2.07
C ALA A 181 2.94 1.26 3.26
N TYR A 182 3.59 0.14 2.98
CA TYR A 182 4.08 -0.74 4.04
C TYR A 182 5.27 -0.15 4.80
N SER A 183 6.09 0.68 4.15
CA SER A 183 7.15 1.40 4.85
C SER A 183 6.58 2.36 5.88
N TYR A 184 5.58 3.20 5.54
CA TYR A 184 5.04 4.14 6.52
C TYR A 184 4.28 3.43 7.66
N MET A 185 3.58 2.32 7.36
CA MET A 185 2.84 1.55 8.37
C MET A 185 3.77 1.07 9.48
N ALA A 186 4.94 0.56 9.11
CA ALA A 186 5.94 0.16 10.07
C ALA A 186 6.63 1.35 10.78
N LEU A 187 6.54 2.59 10.25
CA LEU A 187 6.94 3.81 10.95
C LEU A 187 5.88 4.34 11.93
N VAL A 188 4.65 3.80 11.96
CA VAL A 188 3.57 4.25 12.86
C VAL A 188 4.02 4.33 14.33
N PRO A 189 4.73 3.34 14.92
CA PRO A 189 5.19 3.43 16.31
C PRO A 189 6.15 4.59 16.59
N ILE A 190 6.79 5.14 15.55
CA ILE A 190 7.71 6.28 15.64
C ILE A 190 6.94 7.59 15.44
N ILE A 191 6.03 7.63 14.46
CA ILE A 191 5.28 8.83 14.07
C ILE A 191 4.13 9.14 15.04
N GLN A 192 3.43 8.11 15.52
CA GLN A 192 2.21 8.27 16.33
C GLN A 192 2.47 8.88 17.71
N PRO A 193 3.48 8.44 18.52
CA PRO A 193 3.65 8.97 19.87
C PRO A 193 3.98 10.46 19.95
N PRO A 194 4.84 11.04 19.09
CA PRO A 194 5.08 12.48 19.04
C PRO A 194 3.81 13.29 18.74
N ILE A 195 2.99 12.84 17.79
CA ILE A 195 1.73 13.52 17.42
C ILE A 195 0.75 13.49 18.60
N MET A 196 0.61 12.34 19.25
CA MET A 196 -0.19 12.23 20.48
C MET A 196 0.34 13.17 21.56
N LYS A 197 1.67 13.25 21.72
CA LYS A 197 2.30 14.14 22.71
C LYS A 197 2.00 15.62 22.46
N ALA A 198 1.93 16.03 21.19
CA ALA A 198 1.69 17.41 20.78
C ALA A 198 0.21 17.82 20.86
N LEU A 199 -0.73 16.92 20.52
CA LEU A 199 -2.15 17.27 20.37
C LEU A 199 -3.01 16.97 21.60
N THR A 200 -2.58 16.06 22.49
CA THR A 200 -3.39 15.68 23.66
C THR A 200 -2.79 16.22 24.96
N THR A 201 -3.63 16.52 25.94
CA THR A 201 -3.19 16.97 27.26
C THR A 201 -2.96 15.79 28.22
N GLU A 202 -2.20 16.00 29.31
CA GLU A 202 -2.00 14.95 30.32
C GLU A 202 -3.32 14.53 31.00
N LYS A 203 -4.25 15.46 31.19
CA LYS A 203 -5.56 15.19 31.78
C LYS A 203 -6.38 14.23 30.91
N GLU A 204 -6.36 14.40 29.59
CA GLU A 204 -7.06 13.51 28.65
C GLU A 204 -6.44 12.11 28.60
N ARG A 205 -5.11 12.02 28.69
CA ARG A 205 -4.39 10.72 28.68
C ARG A 205 -4.64 9.87 29.93
N GLN A 206 -5.07 10.49 31.04
CA GLN A 206 -5.34 9.81 32.30
C GLN A 206 -6.80 9.34 32.47
N ILE A 207 -7.66 9.57 31.47
CA ILE A 207 -9.05 9.12 31.50
C ILE A 207 -9.08 7.59 31.53
N LYS A 208 -9.68 7.00 32.58
CA LYS A 208 -9.82 5.54 32.68
C LYS A 208 -10.88 5.04 31.69
N MET A 209 -10.47 4.16 30.80
CA MET A 209 -11.38 3.46 29.90
C MET A 209 -12.22 2.45 30.68
N VAL A 210 -13.55 2.55 30.57
CA VAL A 210 -14.50 1.61 31.19
C VAL A 210 -14.39 0.26 30.47
N GLN A 211 -14.47 -0.84 31.23
CA GLN A 211 -14.50 -2.18 30.67
C GLN A 211 -15.64 -2.31 29.65
N LEU A 212 -15.31 -2.84 28.47
CA LEU A 212 -16.26 -3.06 27.39
C LEU A 212 -17.35 -4.04 27.84
N ARG A 213 -18.59 -3.81 27.41
CA ARG A 213 -19.71 -4.72 27.70
C ARG A 213 -19.42 -6.09 27.10
N ASN A 214 -19.60 -7.17 27.86
CA ASN A 214 -19.48 -8.53 27.35
C ASN A 214 -20.45 -8.76 26.17
N VAL A 215 -19.90 -8.97 24.97
CA VAL A 215 -20.67 -9.22 23.75
C VAL A 215 -20.89 -10.72 23.60
N LYS A 216 -22.15 -11.14 23.44
CA LYS A 216 -22.48 -12.54 23.15
C LYS A 216 -22.10 -12.86 21.70
N SER A 217 -21.56 -14.05 21.44
CA SER A 217 -21.09 -14.50 20.12
C SER A 217 -22.10 -14.29 18.98
N GLY A 218 -23.41 -14.37 19.25
CA GLY A 218 -24.45 -14.13 18.24
C GLY A 218 -24.51 -12.69 17.69
N LYS A 219 -24.08 -11.67 18.45
CA LYS A 219 -24.04 -10.27 17.99
C LYS A 219 -22.86 -9.98 17.06
N ASN A 220 -21.72 -10.63 17.26
CA ASN A 220 -20.57 -10.53 16.33
C ASN A 220 -20.93 -11.09 14.95
N ASN A 221 -21.60 -12.25 14.92
CA ASN A 221 -22.01 -12.87 13.67
C ASN A 221 -23.03 -11.98 12.93
N PHE A 222 -24.05 -11.49 13.63
CA PHE A 222 -25.06 -10.60 13.03
C PHE A 222 -24.47 -9.29 12.49
N SER A 223 -23.51 -8.68 13.21
CA SER A 223 -22.83 -7.47 12.75
C SER A 223 -22.02 -7.71 11.47
N SER A 224 -21.33 -8.85 11.37
CA SER A 224 -20.57 -9.21 10.18
C SER A 224 -21.48 -9.40 8.96
N TYR A 225 -22.63 -10.06 9.13
CA TYR A 225 -23.64 -10.18 8.08
C TYR A 225 -24.26 -8.84 7.69
N CYS A 226 -24.53 -7.96 8.66
CA CYS A 226 -25.12 -6.65 8.38
C CYS A 226 -24.16 -5.74 7.60
N ILE A 227 -22.86 -5.77 7.91
CA ILE A 227 -21.84 -5.04 7.15
C ILE A 227 -21.77 -5.56 5.71
N VAL A 228 -21.76 -6.88 5.52
CA VAL A 228 -21.75 -7.50 4.19
C VAL A 228 -23.02 -7.16 3.41
N PHE A 229 -24.21 -7.21 4.04
CA PHE A 229 -25.47 -6.81 3.40
C PHE A 229 -25.49 -5.33 3.04
N MET A 230 -24.89 -4.46 3.85
CA MET A 230 -24.81 -3.03 3.56
C MET A 230 -23.89 -2.75 2.37
N TYR A 231 -22.80 -3.52 2.22
CA TYR A 231 -21.91 -3.45 1.06
C TYR A 231 -22.55 -4.05 -0.21
N ILE A 232 -23.27 -5.16 -0.11
CA ILE A 232 -23.93 -5.80 -1.26
C ILE A 232 -25.18 -5.03 -1.69
N GLY A 233 -25.93 -4.45 -0.76
CA GLY A 233 -27.16 -3.69 -1.04
C GLY A 233 -26.92 -2.28 -1.60
N THR A 234 -25.67 -1.83 -1.69
CA THR A 234 -25.28 -0.55 -2.32
C THR A 234 -24.66 -0.70 -3.71
N SER A 235 -24.57 -1.95 -4.22
CA SER A 235 -24.11 -2.27 -5.58
C SER A 235 -25.27 -2.53 -6.54
#